data_AF-A0A4R2NJU0-F1
#
_entry.id   AF-A0A4R2NJU0-F1
#
_cell.length_a   1.000
_cell.length_b   1.000
_cell.length_c   1.000
_cell.angle_alpha   90.00
_cell.angle_beta   90.00
_cell.angle_gamma   90.00
#
_symmetry.space_group_name_H-M   'P 1'
#
loop_
_entity.id
_entity.type
_entity.pdbx_description
1 polymer ?
#
loop_
_entity_poly.entity_id
_entity_poly.type
_entity_poly.pdbx_seq_one_letter_code
_entity_poly.pdbx_strand_id
1 'polypeptide(L)'
;MRLKYISRVVCIAFMSIFFNSCEEKEYEFGDITTPSNIDIVATIVGQDATNPNGDGSGTVHFEATASNALSYKFVYNGSESVKPNGRMTYNFSELGVNTYTVTVIAVGAGGVSSSKTIQVDVLALYSAPDDLKTLLYGYDPSNPTAASSKTWRVKSEIGAHFGLGPVGGSVFAEWYQAGANEKAGVGMYDDRFTFHSDGTFEYVTNGDVFGRVNLIDQLGGSGGTVDGADVLNYSYGDYSENWTLTAPGGVETLSLTGIGFIGYYIGNHTYEIFSRSNPNEMSLRITDGNNEFDWWFVITSEDPAPPSAPYVYNNLVWEDDFNTDGAPDASKWTYDIGTGSNGWGNNEVQYYTDRADNAVVSNGNLIITAKKEDFSGSGYTSARLKTQGLYNFTYGRVEVRAKLPDGAGTWPAIWMLGSNFPTVGWPVCGEIDIMEQTGGDKNSVLSAAHWFDTTNNVKADFTQNTSITNATSDFHVYTMEWTDQSITVYLDDVKYYELTNSSSLPFNDNFFLILNIAMGGTLGGSIDAGFTESTMEVDYVRVYQ
;
A
#
# COMPACT_ATOMS: atom_id res chain seq x y z
N MET A 1 68.48 -53.37 31.94
CA MET A 1 68.13 -52.08 32.60
C MET A 1 68.70 -50.96 31.75
N ARG A 2 68.14 -50.65 30.58
CA ARG A 2 66.93 -49.84 30.28
C ARG A 2 67.12 -48.34 30.49
N LEU A 3 67.60 -47.71 29.41
CA LEU A 3 67.37 -46.33 28.96
C LEU A 3 66.07 -45.73 29.52
N LYS A 4 66.16 -44.70 30.38
CA LYS A 4 65.01 -43.86 30.76
C LYS A 4 65.34 -42.38 30.99
N TYR A 5 66.48 -41.88 30.50
CA TYR A 5 66.89 -40.47 30.71
C TYR A 5 67.20 -39.64 29.44
N ILE A 6 66.96 -40.17 28.23
CA ILE A 6 67.20 -39.41 26.97
C ILE A 6 65.91 -38.85 26.35
N SER A 7 64.72 -39.23 26.83
CA SER A 7 63.44 -38.74 26.29
C SER A 7 63.00 -37.37 26.85
N ARG A 8 63.55 -36.90 27.97
CA ARG A 8 63.12 -35.64 28.60
C ARG A 8 63.97 -34.41 28.27
N VAL A 9 65.18 -34.60 27.72
CA VAL A 9 66.05 -33.47 27.33
C VAL A 9 65.84 -33.09 25.87
N VAL A 10 65.48 -34.03 25.00
CA VAL A 10 65.18 -33.75 23.58
C VAL A 10 63.81 -33.07 23.40
N CYS A 11 62.82 -33.33 24.27
CA CYS A 11 61.53 -32.63 24.21
C CYS A 11 61.58 -31.16 24.69
N ILE A 12 62.57 -30.77 25.50
CA ILE A 12 62.69 -29.37 25.97
C ILE A 12 63.46 -28.50 24.95
N ALA A 13 64.34 -29.11 24.15
CA ALA A 13 65.07 -28.43 23.07
C ALA A 13 64.27 -28.32 21.74
N PHE A 14 63.21 -29.13 21.54
CA PHE A 14 62.33 -29.03 20.36
C PHE A 14 61.06 -28.19 20.61
N MET A 15 60.76 -27.84 21.86
CA MET A 15 59.59 -27.02 22.22
C MET A 15 59.91 -25.53 22.36
N SER A 16 61.17 -25.15 22.16
CA SER A 16 61.67 -23.78 22.20
C SER A 16 61.91 -23.17 20.80
N ILE A 17 61.55 -23.88 19.71
CA ILE A 17 61.74 -23.42 18.32
C ILE A 17 60.40 -23.15 17.59
N PHE A 18 59.24 -23.32 18.24
CA PHE A 18 57.91 -23.08 17.62
C PHE A 18 57.17 -21.82 18.08
N PHE A 19 57.81 -20.91 18.82
CA PHE A 19 57.20 -19.63 19.26
C PHE A 19 57.75 -18.40 18.51
N ASN A 20 58.16 -18.54 17.25
CA ASN A 20 58.56 -17.39 16.40
C ASN A 20 57.84 -17.42 15.04
N SER A 21 56.51 -17.46 15.05
CA SER A 21 55.72 -17.07 13.88
C SER A 21 54.27 -16.76 14.28
N CYS A 22 54.13 -15.76 15.15
CA CYS A 22 52.94 -14.92 15.18
C CYS A 22 53.49 -13.49 15.23
N GLU A 23 53.78 -12.92 14.06
CA GLU A 23 53.68 -11.47 13.95
C GLU A 23 52.19 -11.18 14.16
N GLU A 24 51.81 -10.82 15.38
CA GLU A 24 50.61 -10.03 15.57
C GLU A 24 50.81 -8.80 14.68
N LYS A 25 49.93 -8.60 13.70
CA LYS A 25 49.84 -7.30 13.05
C LYS A 25 49.41 -6.32 14.14
N GLU A 26 50.37 -5.69 14.80
CA GLU A 26 50.12 -4.51 15.60
C GLU A 26 49.56 -3.46 14.65
N TYR A 27 48.26 -3.23 14.74
CA TYR A 27 47.64 -2.07 14.15
C TYR A 27 48.01 -0.89 15.05
N GLU A 28 49.17 -0.29 14.79
CA GLU A 28 49.47 1.01 15.37
C GLU A 28 48.51 2.04 14.75
N PHE A 29 47.72 2.70 15.60
CA PHE A 29 47.10 3.95 15.19
C PHE A 29 48.23 4.90 14.83
N GLY A 30 48.24 5.42 13.60
CA GLY A 30 49.09 6.56 13.26
C GLY A 30 48.85 7.71 14.26
N ASP A 31 49.81 8.64 14.35
CA ASP A 31 49.79 9.70 15.36
C ASP A 31 48.39 10.32 15.52
N ILE A 32 47.85 10.26 16.75
CA ILE A 32 46.58 10.88 17.11
C ILE A 32 46.78 12.38 17.10
N THR A 33 46.55 12.99 15.94
CA THR A 33 46.70 14.42 15.69
C THR A 33 45.33 15.05 15.61
N THR A 34 45.05 15.99 16.51
CA THR A 34 43.81 16.77 16.47
C THR A 34 43.77 17.58 15.18
N PRO A 35 42.64 17.58 14.44
CA PRO A 35 42.49 18.40 13.25
C PRO A 35 42.75 19.88 13.55
N SER A 36 43.32 20.60 12.60
CA SER A 36 43.67 22.02 12.76
C SER A 36 43.48 22.81 11.47
N ASN A 37 43.60 24.14 11.53
CA ASN A 37 43.40 25.04 10.39
C ASN A 37 42.05 24.83 9.70
N ILE A 38 40.99 24.67 10.51
CA ILE A 38 39.65 24.52 9.94
C ILE A 38 39.32 25.80 9.18
N ASP A 39 38.94 25.63 7.92
CA ASP A 39 38.33 26.68 7.12
C ASP A 39 36.97 26.27 6.63
N ILE A 40 36.06 27.24 6.57
CA ILE A 40 34.67 27.04 6.13
C ILE A 40 34.38 28.13 5.14
N VAL A 41 34.13 27.74 3.90
CA VAL A 41 33.67 28.62 2.83
C VAL A 41 32.19 28.38 2.66
N ALA A 42 31.39 29.45 2.76
CA ALA A 42 29.97 29.43 2.44
C ALA A 42 29.75 30.23 1.16
N THR A 43 29.26 29.55 0.12
CA THR A 43 28.88 30.17 -1.16
C THR A 43 27.37 30.22 -1.23
N ILE A 44 26.79 31.39 -1.04
CA ILE A 44 25.34 31.61 -1.14
C ILE A 44 24.97 31.69 -2.62
N VAL A 45 23.99 30.90 -3.05
CA VAL A 45 23.56 30.85 -4.45
C VAL A 45 22.98 32.20 -4.86
N GLY A 46 23.44 32.71 -6.01
CA GLY A 46 23.03 34.01 -6.53
C GLY A 46 23.60 35.22 -5.79
N GLN A 47 24.57 35.04 -4.89
CA GLN A 47 25.20 36.14 -4.18
C GLN A 47 26.09 36.97 -5.12
N ASP A 48 25.82 38.27 -5.18
CA ASP A 48 26.63 39.24 -5.91
C ASP A 48 26.57 40.63 -5.23
N ALA A 49 27.15 41.65 -5.87
CA ALA A 49 27.19 43.01 -5.32
C ALA A 49 25.80 43.67 -5.17
N THR A 50 24.79 43.18 -5.91
CA THR A 50 23.41 43.66 -5.86
C THR A 50 22.51 42.80 -4.98
N ASN A 51 22.85 41.51 -4.80
CA ASN A 51 22.14 40.52 -4.01
C ASN A 51 23.08 39.96 -2.93
N PRO A 52 23.42 40.73 -1.88
CA PRO A 52 24.44 40.33 -0.90
C PRO A 52 24.07 39.09 -0.09
N ASN A 53 22.79 38.69 -0.06
CA ASN A 53 22.28 37.55 0.71
C ASN A 53 21.74 36.42 -0.19
N GLY A 54 22.09 36.43 -1.48
CA GLY A 54 21.66 35.43 -2.47
C GLY A 54 20.44 35.85 -3.30
N ASP A 55 20.06 34.99 -4.25
CA ASP A 55 18.94 35.20 -5.18
C ASP A 55 17.55 34.94 -4.57
N GLY A 56 17.48 34.65 -3.27
CA GLY A 56 16.23 34.31 -2.59
C GLY A 56 15.89 32.82 -2.59
N SER A 57 16.74 31.96 -3.17
CA SER A 57 16.61 30.50 -3.10
C SER A 57 16.78 29.94 -1.68
N GLY A 58 17.53 30.64 -0.83
CA GLY A 58 17.95 30.12 0.46
C GLY A 58 19.10 29.11 0.40
N THR A 59 19.62 28.78 -0.78
CA THR A 59 20.62 27.72 -0.96
C THR A 59 22.04 28.20 -0.65
N VAL A 60 22.77 27.40 0.13
CA VAL A 60 24.18 27.66 0.47
C VAL A 60 25.02 26.40 0.27
N HIS A 61 26.12 26.53 -0.46
CA HIS A 61 27.15 25.51 -0.58
C HIS A 61 28.25 25.76 0.44
N PHE A 62 28.48 24.78 1.31
CA PHE A 62 29.55 24.78 2.29
C PHE A 62 30.70 23.88 1.83
N GLU A 63 31.91 24.42 1.87
CA GLU A 63 33.15 23.66 1.77
C GLU A 63 33.96 23.84 3.05
N ALA A 64 34.27 22.73 3.70
CA ALA A 64 35.10 22.66 4.88
C ALA A 64 36.42 21.97 4.57
N THR A 65 37.51 22.56 5.05
CA THR A 65 38.85 21.95 4.97
C THR A 65 39.53 22.02 6.33
N ALA A 66 40.35 21.03 6.65
CA ALA A 66 41.16 20.99 7.86
C ALA A 66 42.37 20.07 7.66
N SER A 67 43.50 20.41 8.27
CA SER A 67 44.65 19.52 8.35
C SER A 67 44.33 18.33 9.26
N ASN A 68 44.72 17.12 8.86
CA ASN A 68 44.54 15.86 9.62
C ASN A 68 43.07 15.45 9.89
N ALA A 69 42.12 15.98 9.12
CA ALA A 69 40.71 15.55 9.20
C ALA A 69 40.45 14.36 8.26
N LEU A 70 39.67 13.40 8.76
CA LEU A 70 39.16 12.24 8.03
C LEU A 70 37.71 12.44 7.60
N SER A 71 36.94 13.24 8.34
CA SER A 71 35.58 13.61 8.02
C SER A 71 35.18 14.94 8.68
N TYR A 72 34.06 15.50 8.22
CA TYR A 72 33.52 16.77 8.71
C TYR A 72 32.06 16.58 9.09
N LYS A 73 31.70 16.92 10.32
CA LYS A 73 30.31 16.96 10.77
C LYS A 73 29.83 18.41 10.78
N PHE A 74 28.85 18.74 9.95
CA PHE A 74 28.19 20.04 9.96
C PHE A 74 27.01 20.01 10.92
N VAL A 75 26.84 21.08 11.68
CA VAL A 75 25.74 21.30 12.62
C VAL A 75 25.11 22.65 12.28
N TYR A 76 23.82 22.65 11.97
CA TYR A 76 23.06 23.82 11.53
C TYR A 76 21.59 23.63 11.89
N ASN A 77 20.92 24.68 12.37
CA ASN A 77 19.48 24.68 12.66
C ASN A 77 18.95 23.46 13.46
N GLY A 78 19.76 22.91 14.37
CA GLY A 78 19.43 21.71 15.15
C GLY A 78 19.66 20.37 14.45
N SER A 79 20.01 20.37 13.16
CA SER A 79 20.37 19.18 12.38
C SER A 79 21.88 18.95 12.32
N GLU A 80 22.29 17.71 12.07
CA GLU A 80 23.68 17.31 11.94
C GLU A 80 23.89 16.45 10.69
N SER A 81 25.00 16.62 9.97
CA SER A 81 25.32 15.74 8.82
C SER A 81 26.83 15.58 8.63
N VAL A 82 27.27 14.34 8.42
CA VAL A 82 28.68 13.96 8.29
C VAL A 82 29.05 13.80 6.82
N LYS A 83 30.12 14.48 6.40
CA LYS A 83 30.63 14.51 5.02
C LYS A 83 32.12 14.20 5.02
N PRO A 84 32.56 13.05 4.46
CA PRO A 84 33.98 12.70 4.37
C PRO A 84 34.80 13.71 3.54
N ASN A 85 34.19 14.28 2.49
CA ASN A 85 34.84 15.22 1.57
C ASN A 85 34.74 16.70 2.00
N GLY A 86 34.09 16.99 3.14
CA GLY A 86 33.90 18.36 3.62
C GLY A 86 32.94 19.20 2.79
N ARG A 87 32.14 18.63 1.89
CA ARG A 87 31.19 19.38 1.05
C ARG A 87 29.75 19.11 1.45
N MET A 88 28.96 20.18 1.54
CA MET A 88 27.55 20.13 1.86
C MET A 88 26.78 21.23 1.14
N THR A 89 25.56 20.94 0.71
CA THR A 89 24.58 21.95 0.32
C THR A 89 23.45 21.94 1.34
N TYR A 90 22.98 23.11 1.75
CA TYR A 90 21.79 23.24 2.60
C TYR A 90 20.88 24.36 2.10
N ASN A 91 19.57 24.18 2.27
CA ASN A 91 18.54 25.11 1.84
C ASN A 91 17.85 25.71 3.07
N PHE A 92 18.03 27.01 3.29
CA PHE A 92 17.36 27.76 4.35
C PHE A 92 16.01 28.26 3.86
N SER A 93 14.93 27.99 4.60
CA SER A 93 13.55 28.25 4.16
C SER A 93 12.83 29.33 4.97
N GLU A 94 13.42 29.87 6.04
CA GLU A 94 12.81 30.95 6.81
C GLU A 94 12.76 32.22 5.96
N LEU A 95 11.54 32.70 5.70
CA LEU A 95 11.30 33.82 4.79
C LEU A 95 12.00 35.10 5.26
N GLY A 96 12.56 35.83 4.30
CA GLY A 96 13.34 37.03 4.54
C GLY A 96 14.84 36.75 4.67
N VAL A 97 15.58 37.74 5.15
CA VAL A 97 17.01 37.61 5.45
C VAL A 97 17.14 37.12 6.89
N ASN A 98 17.70 35.94 7.06
CA ASN A 98 17.91 35.33 8.37
C ASN A 98 19.39 34.96 8.55
N THR A 99 19.88 35.10 9.78
CA THR A 99 21.27 34.80 10.14
C THR A 99 21.34 33.39 10.72
N TYR A 100 22.07 32.51 10.04
CA TYR A 100 22.23 31.12 10.46
C TYR A 100 23.61 30.86 11.01
N THR A 101 23.67 30.14 12.13
CA THR A 101 24.92 29.69 12.74
C THR A 101 25.24 28.28 12.26
N VAL A 102 26.40 28.11 11.64
CA VAL A 102 26.88 26.83 11.11
C VAL A 102 28.18 26.46 11.81
N THR A 103 28.20 25.29 12.45
CA THR A 103 29.39 24.75 13.11
C THR A 103 29.88 23.53 12.35
N VAL A 104 31.17 23.51 11.99
CA VAL A 104 31.82 22.35 11.42
C VAL A 104 32.75 21.75 12.47
N ILE A 105 32.58 20.45 12.72
CA ILE A 105 33.43 19.63 13.57
C ILE A 105 34.28 18.75 12.64
N ALA A 106 35.58 19.03 12.55
CA ALA A 106 36.53 18.20 11.83
C ALA A 106 36.97 17.04 12.74
N VAL A 107 36.87 15.80 12.25
CA VAL A 107 37.18 14.59 13.02
C VAL A 107 38.42 13.91 12.43
N GLY A 108 39.43 13.67 13.26
CA GLY A 108 40.70 13.03 12.91
C GLY A 108 40.83 11.59 13.43
N ALA A 109 42.03 11.03 13.32
CA ALA A 109 42.33 9.67 13.75
C ALA A 109 42.06 9.44 15.25
N GLY A 110 41.45 8.32 15.62
CA GLY A 110 41.09 8.04 17.02
C GLY A 110 39.94 8.89 17.57
N GLY A 111 39.19 9.59 16.71
CA GLY A 111 38.00 10.36 17.07
C GLY A 111 38.28 11.73 17.68
N VAL A 112 39.55 12.17 17.74
CA VAL A 112 39.87 13.54 18.16
C VAL A 112 39.28 14.55 17.18
N SER A 113 38.74 15.64 17.70
CA SER A 113 38.05 16.63 16.88
C SER A 113 38.38 18.06 17.28
N SER A 114 38.19 18.96 16.34
CA SER A 114 38.18 20.40 16.56
C SER A 114 37.01 21.00 15.79
N SER A 115 36.59 22.22 16.13
CA SER A 115 35.45 22.85 15.49
C SER A 115 35.69 24.31 15.13
N LYS A 116 34.94 24.79 14.16
CA LYS A 116 34.85 26.20 13.77
C LYS A 116 33.39 26.54 13.49
N THR A 117 33.00 27.76 13.85
CA THR A 117 31.64 28.27 13.64
C THR A 117 31.70 29.52 12.78
N ILE A 118 30.78 29.63 11.83
CA ILE A 118 30.53 30.82 11.03
C ILE A 118 29.06 31.23 11.15
N GLN A 119 28.77 32.49 10.79
CA GLN A 119 27.42 32.98 10.56
C GLN A 119 27.26 33.33 9.09
N VAL A 120 26.09 33.01 8.53
CA VAL A 120 25.73 33.33 7.14
C VAL A 120 24.36 34.01 7.13
N ASP A 121 24.27 35.16 6.46
CA ASP A 121 23.01 35.86 6.24
C ASP A 121 22.43 35.40 4.91
N VAL A 122 21.27 34.75 4.94
CA VAL A 122 20.69 34.10 3.77
C VAL A 122 19.28 34.62 3.54
N LEU A 123 19.00 35.03 2.31
CA LEU A 123 17.67 35.42 1.85
C LEU A 123 16.91 34.19 1.35
N ALA A 124 15.73 33.93 1.91
CA ALA A 124 14.74 33.02 1.35
C ALA A 124 13.45 33.78 1.00
N LEU A 125 13.02 33.72 -0.26
CA LEU A 125 11.80 34.40 -0.73
C LEU A 125 10.67 33.43 -1.06
N TYR A 126 10.98 32.14 -1.21
CA TYR A 126 10.00 31.16 -1.63
C TYR A 126 9.06 30.77 -0.49
N SER A 127 7.77 31.03 -0.70
CA SER A 127 6.70 30.39 0.07
C SER A 127 6.01 29.40 -0.86
N ALA A 128 5.90 28.14 -0.43
CA ALA A 128 5.20 27.13 -1.20
C ALA A 128 3.74 27.57 -1.48
N PRO A 129 3.24 27.45 -2.71
CA PRO A 129 1.87 27.81 -3.02
C PRO A 129 0.90 26.85 -2.34
N ASP A 130 -0.32 27.32 -2.08
CA ASP A 130 -1.31 26.58 -1.29
C ASP A 130 -1.67 25.23 -1.91
N ASP A 131 -1.72 25.15 -3.25
CA ASP A 131 -1.99 23.91 -3.97
C ASP A 131 -0.88 22.86 -3.79
N LEU A 132 0.39 23.26 -3.74
CA LEU A 132 1.50 22.36 -3.41
C LEU A 132 1.41 21.88 -1.96
N LYS A 133 1.04 22.75 -1.02
CA LYS A 133 0.83 22.37 0.38
C LYS A 133 -0.35 21.40 0.54
N THR A 134 -1.46 21.67 -0.14
CA THR A 134 -2.65 20.82 -0.16
C THR A 134 -2.31 19.45 -0.74
N LEU A 135 -1.57 19.43 -1.84
CA LEU A 135 -1.07 18.20 -2.44
C LEU A 135 -0.21 17.42 -1.44
N LEU A 136 0.86 18.02 -0.91
CA LEU A 136 1.90 17.34 -0.15
C LEU A 136 1.43 16.81 1.21
N TYR A 137 0.68 17.61 1.98
CA TYR A 137 0.32 17.29 3.37
C TYR A 137 -1.13 17.65 3.73
N GLY A 138 -1.99 17.92 2.75
CA GLY A 138 -3.43 18.15 2.99
C GLY A 138 -3.77 19.52 3.58
N TYR A 139 -2.94 20.54 3.36
CA TYR A 139 -3.22 21.92 3.79
C TYR A 139 -4.60 22.41 3.34
N ASP A 140 -5.33 23.03 4.26
CA ASP A 140 -6.59 23.72 4.00
C ASP A 140 -6.38 25.24 4.12
N PRO A 141 -6.47 26.00 3.02
CA PRO A 141 -6.34 27.46 3.05
C PRO A 141 -7.38 28.16 3.94
N SER A 142 -8.52 27.52 4.21
CA SER A 142 -9.55 28.04 5.11
C SER A 142 -9.21 27.85 6.60
N ASN A 143 -8.26 26.95 6.90
CA ASN A 143 -7.77 26.68 8.25
C ASN A 143 -6.25 26.43 8.25
N PRO A 144 -5.42 27.46 8.02
CA PRO A 144 -3.99 27.33 7.77
C PRO A 144 -3.16 26.85 8.97
N THR A 145 -3.76 26.79 10.16
CA THR A 145 -3.13 26.32 11.40
C THR A 145 -3.55 24.90 11.79
N ALA A 146 -4.47 24.27 11.03
CA ALA A 146 -4.84 22.89 11.28
C ALA A 146 -3.63 21.99 11.05
N ALA A 147 -3.34 21.12 12.02
CA ALA A 147 -2.41 20.03 11.80
C ALA A 147 -2.98 19.10 10.73
N SER A 148 -2.19 18.81 9.72
CA SER A 148 -2.57 17.90 8.64
C SER A 148 -1.37 17.07 8.22
N SER A 149 -1.63 15.93 7.60
CA SER A 149 -0.60 15.11 7.00
C SER A 149 -1.18 14.38 5.79
N LYS A 150 -0.29 13.92 4.90
CA LYS A 150 -0.66 13.03 3.80
C LYS A 150 0.39 11.95 3.64
N THR A 151 -0.09 10.72 3.50
CA THR A 151 0.75 9.54 3.29
C THR A 151 0.86 9.23 1.81
N TRP A 152 2.05 8.83 1.40
CA TRP A 152 2.44 8.55 0.03
C TRP A 152 3.12 7.20 -0.08
N ARG A 153 3.10 6.63 -1.27
CA ARG A 153 3.84 5.43 -1.67
C ARG A 153 4.37 5.58 -3.09
N VAL A 154 5.31 4.73 -3.47
CA VAL A 154 5.70 4.58 -4.88
C VAL A 154 4.51 4.01 -5.68
N LYS A 155 4.16 4.62 -6.82
CA LYS A 155 3.04 4.20 -7.69
C LYS A 155 3.43 3.00 -8.55
N SER A 156 3.63 1.84 -7.91
CA SER A 156 4.22 0.66 -8.54
C SER A 156 3.38 0.03 -9.66
N GLU A 157 2.08 0.27 -9.67
CA GLU A 157 1.12 -0.35 -10.57
C GLU A 157 1.17 0.18 -12.02
N ILE A 158 1.91 1.26 -12.28
CA ILE A 158 2.12 1.79 -13.63
C ILE A 158 3.55 1.49 -14.11
N GLY A 159 3.78 1.47 -15.42
CA GLY A 159 5.15 1.51 -15.95
C GLY A 159 5.76 2.91 -15.82
N ALA A 160 7.10 2.98 -15.86
CA ALA A 160 7.87 4.22 -15.75
C ALA A 160 7.60 5.04 -14.47
N HIS A 161 7.29 4.38 -13.36
CA HIS A 161 7.19 4.98 -12.04
C HIS A 161 8.54 5.12 -11.33
N PHE A 162 9.51 4.31 -11.70
CA PHE A 162 10.86 4.30 -11.16
C PHE A 162 11.87 4.14 -12.30
N GLY A 163 12.97 4.89 -12.28
CA GLY A 163 13.97 4.77 -13.32
C GLY A 163 15.12 5.76 -13.22
N LEU A 164 16.00 5.76 -14.22
CA LEU A 164 17.21 6.58 -14.23
C LEU A 164 17.50 7.21 -15.60
N GLY A 165 18.22 8.34 -15.59
CA GLY A 165 18.63 9.07 -16.78
C GLY A 165 19.91 9.89 -16.56
N PRO A 166 20.31 10.70 -17.56
CA PRO A 166 21.49 11.57 -17.44
C PRO A 166 21.29 12.66 -16.39
N VAL A 167 22.37 13.05 -15.71
CA VAL A 167 22.38 14.20 -14.80
C VAL A 167 21.97 15.47 -15.54
N GLY A 168 20.95 16.16 -15.01
CA GLY A 168 20.35 17.33 -15.64
C GLY A 168 19.38 17.02 -16.78
N GLY A 169 19.01 15.75 -16.97
CA GLY A 169 18.10 15.30 -18.02
C GLY A 169 16.69 15.89 -17.87
N SER A 170 16.05 16.20 -19.00
CA SER A 170 14.66 16.72 -19.03
C SER A 170 13.63 15.67 -19.46
N VAL A 171 14.09 14.46 -19.78
CA VAL A 171 13.25 13.32 -20.14
C VAL A 171 13.18 12.40 -18.95
N PHE A 172 11.96 12.09 -18.51
CA PHE A 172 11.73 11.19 -17.37
C PHE A 172 12.40 9.84 -17.64
N ALA A 173 13.35 9.48 -16.77
CA ALA A 173 14.00 8.17 -16.75
C ALA A 173 14.45 7.66 -18.14
N GLU A 174 15.22 8.47 -18.87
CA GLU A 174 15.58 8.24 -20.28
C GLU A 174 16.29 6.90 -20.56
N TRP A 175 17.08 6.40 -19.61
CA TRP A 175 17.95 5.23 -19.84
C TRP A 175 17.33 3.91 -19.35
N TYR A 176 16.54 3.97 -18.30
CA TYR A 176 15.83 2.80 -17.76
C TYR A 176 14.54 3.22 -17.09
N GLN A 177 13.47 2.50 -17.36
CA GLN A 177 12.15 2.65 -16.77
C GLN A 177 11.68 1.28 -16.30
N ALA A 178 11.32 1.17 -15.02
CA ALA A 178 10.73 -0.04 -14.48
C ALA A 178 9.34 -0.28 -15.11
N GLY A 179 9.05 -1.53 -15.47
CA GLY A 179 7.70 -1.97 -15.77
C GLY A 179 6.81 -1.97 -14.53
N ALA A 180 5.50 -2.04 -14.74
CA ALA A 180 4.53 -2.14 -13.66
C ALA A 180 4.89 -3.31 -12.73
N ASN A 181 4.99 -3.01 -11.43
CA ASN A 181 5.34 -3.91 -10.34
C ASN A 181 6.68 -4.65 -10.52
N GLU A 182 7.60 -4.18 -11.38
CA GLU A 182 8.85 -4.89 -11.69
C GLU A 182 9.74 -5.11 -10.45
N LYS A 183 9.75 -4.17 -9.51
CA LYS A 183 10.53 -4.28 -8.26
C LYS A 183 9.69 -4.72 -7.06
N ALA A 184 8.66 -5.53 -7.28
CA ALA A 184 7.87 -6.07 -6.16
C ALA A 184 8.74 -6.92 -5.23
N GLY A 185 8.63 -6.68 -3.92
CA GLY A 185 9.32 -7.46 -2.89
C GLY A 185 10.80 -7.12 -2.68
N VAL A 186 11.30 -6.00 -3.23
CA VAL A 186 12.71 -5.57 -3.03
C VAL A 186 12.91 -4.63 -1.82
N GLY A 187 11.85 -4.31 -1.07
CA GLY A 187 11.83 -3.32 0.00
C GLY A 187 11.60 -1.89 -0.50
N MET A 188 10.50 -1.66 -1.22
CA MET A 188 10.22 -0.33 -1.80
C MET A 188 8.72 -0.05 -1.98
N TYR A 189 7.91 -1.01 -2.43
CA TYR A 189 6.52 -0.76 -2.85
C TYR A 189 5.50 -0.84 -1.70
N ASP A 190 5.86 -1.54 -0.62
CA ASP A 190 5.11 -1.63 0.62
C ASP A 190 5.36 -0.45 1.57
N ASP A 191 6.44 0.30 1.36
CA ASP A 191 6.81 1.48 2.13
C ASP A 191 5.77 2.60 2.10
N ARG A 192 5.72 3.39 3.18
CA ARG A 192 4.87 4.58 3.29
C ARG A 192 5.67 5.78 3.79
N PHE A 193 5.51 6.91 3.11
CA PHE A 193 6.12 8.20 3.48
C PHE A 193 5.02 9.19 3.86
N THR A 194 5.06 9.74 5.07
CA THR A 194 4.06 10.72 5.52
C THR A 194 4.70 12.09 5.71
N PHE A 195 4.13 13.11 5.05
CA PHE A 195 4.52 14.50 5.23
C PHE A 195 3.51 15.18 6.16
N HIS A 196 4.00 15.72 7.27
CA HIS A 196 3.20 16.46 8.24
C HIS A 196 3.36 17.97 8.07
N SER A 197 2.29 18.71 8.34
CA SER A 197 2.24 20.18 8.23
C SER A 197 3.24 20.92 9.12
N ASP A 198 3.78 20.26 10.15
CA ASP A 198 4.79 20.80 11.06
C ASP A 198 6.24 20.60 10.56
N GLY A 199 6.42 19.99 9.39
CA GLY A 199 7.73 19.70 8.81
C GLY A 199 8.26 18.30 9.13
N THR A 200 7.52 17.49 9.88
CA THR A 200 7.92 16.09 10.16
C THR A 200 7.73 15.23 8.91
N PHE A 201 8.73 14.39 8.62
CA PHE A 201 8.71 13.33 7.62
C PHE A 201 8.76 11.98 8.33
N GLU A 202 7.75 11.14 8.15
CA GLU A 202 7.74 9.78 8.68
C GLU A 202 7.94 8.79 7.54
N TYR A 203 8.75 7.75 7.78
CA TYR A 203 8.96 6.65 6.84
C TYR A 203 8.69 5.33 7.56
N VAL A 204 7.63 4.64 7.14
CA VAL A 204 7.35 3.24 7.49
C VAL A 204 7.95 2.33 6.41
N THR A 205 8.95 1.54 6.79
CA THR A 205 9.75 0.69 5.89
C THR A 205 9.24 -0.75 5.83
N ASN A 206 8.36 -1.14 6.74
CA ASN A 206 7.93 -2.54 6.91
C ASN A 206 9.11 -3.52 7.16
N GLY A 207 10.25 -3.01 7.64
CA GLY A 207 11.40 -3.80 8.11
C GLY A 207 12.54 -3.97 7.11
N ASP A 208 12.37 -3.58 5.85
CA ASP A 208 13.45 -3.55 4.86
C ASP A 208 13.33 -2.38 3.87
N VAL A 209 14.41 -2.06 3.17
CA VAL A 209 14.49 -0.96 2.19
C VAL A 209 15.34 -1.35 0.99
N PHE A 210 15.21 -0.58 -0.08
CA PHE A 210 15.93 -0.76 -1.34
C PHE A 210 16.95 0.38 -1.55
N GLY A 211 18.12 0.10 -2.09
CA GLY A 211 19.13 1.15 -2.29
C GLY A 211 20.35 0.72 -3.08
N ARG A 212 21.24 1.69 -3.32
CA ARG A 212 22.42 1.51 -4.15
C ARG A 212 23.63 1.04 -3.35
N VAL A 213 24.40 0.11 -3.92
CA VAL A 213 25.66 -0.38 -3.35
C VAL A 213 26.61 0.80 -3.05
N ASN A 214 27.30 0.75 -1.90
CA ASN A 214 28.18 1.78 -1.32
C ASN A 214 27.51 3.07 -0.84
N LEU A 215 26.25 3.31 -1.20
CA LEU A 215 25.48 4.47 -0.71
C LEU A 215 24.56 4.06 0.44
N ILE A 216 23.84 2.95 0.29
CA ILE A 216 22.89 2.43 1.29
C ILE A 216 23.53 2.14 2.66
N ASP A 217 24.84 1.87 2.69
CA ASP A 217 25.59 1.66 3.93
C ASP A 217 25.56 2.88 4.87
N GLN A 218 25.27 4.07 4.34
CA GLN A 218 25.09 5.31 5.12
C GLN A 218 23.92 5.24 6.09
N LEU A 219 22.93 4.38 5.84
CA LEU A 219 21.81 4.13 6.76
C LEU A 219 22.29 3.48 8.07
N GLY A 220 23.44 2.79 8.07
CA GLY A 220 23.96 2.10 9.24
C GLY A 220 23.23 0.81 9.61
N GLY A 221 22.33 0.32 8.74
CA GLY A 221 21.70 -1.00 8.87
C GLY A 221 22.64 -2.17 8.54
N SER A 222 22.06 -3.36 8.33
CA SER A 222 22.80 -4.52 7.83
C SER A 222 21.88 -5.53 7.17
N GLY A 223 22.42 -6.42 6.34
CA GLY A 223 21.65 -7.43 5.62
C GLY A 223 21.43 -7.06 4.15
N GLY A 224 20.31 -7.51 3.58
CA GLY A 224 19.99 -7.35 2.17
C GLY A 224 20.76 -8.28 1.23
N THR A 225 20.30 -8.32 -0.02
CA THR A 225 20.90 -9.10 -1.11
C THR A 225 21.48 -8.15 -2.16
N VAL A 226 22.78 -8.26 -2.43
CA VAL A 226 23.41 -7.49 -3.51
C VAL A 226 23.03 -8.10 -4.86
N ASP A 227 22.43 -7.29 -5.73
CA ASP A 227 22.12 -7.64 -7.12
C ASP A 227 22.64 -6.54 -8.05
N GLY A 228 23.78 -6.81 -8.71
CA GLY A 228 24.45 -5.82 -9.55
C GLY A 228 24.88 -4.58 -8.77
N ALA A 229 24.27 -3.43 -9.10
CA ALA A 229 24.52 -2.15 -8.44
C ALA A 229 23.55 -1.86 -7.28
N ASP A 230 22.63 -2.78 -7.02
CA ASP A 230 21.54 -2.61 -6.06
C ASP A 230 21.72 -3.51 -4.83
N VAL A 231 21.09 -3.11 -3.73
CA VAL A 231 20.91 -3.90 -2.51
C VAL A 231 19.41 -4.02 -2.24
N LEU A 232 18.90 -5.23 -2.37
CA LEU A 232 17.49 -5.62 -2.17
C LEU A 232 17.25 -5.94 -0.69
N ASN A 233 16.09 -5.56 -0.15
CA ASN A 233 15.61 -5.99 1.17
C ASN A 233 16.64 -5.74 2.29
N TYR A 234 17.29 -4.57 2.24
CA TYR A 234 18.24 -4.17 3.26
C TYR A 234 17.49 -3.89 4.56
N SER A 235 17.80 -4.61 5.63
CA SER A 235 17.00 -4.50 6.86
C SER A 235 17.17 -3.11 7.47
N TYR A 236 16.05 -2.42 7.62
CA TYR A 236 15.98 -1.09 8.18
C TYR A 236 14.60 -0.83 8.77
N GLY A 237 14.54 -0.24 9.96
CA GLY A 237 13.28 0.03 10.66
C GLY A 237 12.70 1.41 10.33
N ASP A 238 11.45 1.59 10.74
CA ASP A 238 10.74 2.86 10.62
C ASP A 238 11.48 4.00 11.34
N TYR A 239 11.39 5.20 10.80
CA TYR A 239 12.04 6.37 11.35
C TYR A 239 11.31 7.67 11.01
N SER A 240 11.74 8.76 11.64
CA SER A 240 11.25 10.10 11.32
C SER A 240 12.41 11.08 11.14
N GLU A 241 12.26 11.97 10.18
CA GLU A 241 13.16 13.06 9.83
C GLU A 241 12.35 14.35 9.65
N ASN A 242 12.95 15.39 9.10
CA ASN A 242 12.26 16.61 8.73
C ASN A 242 12.31 16.82 7.22
N TRP A 243 11.37 17.60 6.70
CA TRP A 243 11.32 18.03 5.31
C TRP A 243 11.15 19.53 5.18
N THR A 244 11.57 20.08 4.03
CA THR A 244 11.38 21.49 3.68
C THR A 244 11.07 21.63 2.18
N LEU A 245 10.37 22.71 1.82
CA LEU A 245 10.12 23.11 0.44
C LEU A 245 10.86 24.40 0.10
N THR A 246 11.57 24.40 -1.02
CA THR A 246 12.26 25.57 -1.59
C THR A 246 12.00 25.65 -3.09
N ALA A 247 12.46 26.73 -3.75
CA ALA A 247 12.43 26.81 -5.21
C ALA A 247 13.71 27.45 -5.78
N PRO A 248 14.89 26.83 -5.60
CA PRO A 248 16.13 27.32 -6.18
C PRO A 248 16.01 27.45 -7.70
N GLY A 249 16.36 28.62 -8.25
CA GLY A 249 16.20 28.90 -9.68
C GLY A 249 14.76 28.83 -10.19
N GLY A 250 13.76 28.89 -9.31
CA GLY A 250 12.34 28.75 -9.64
C GLY A 250 11.87 27.29 -9.79
N VAL A 251 12.70 26.31 -9.45
CA VAL A 251 12.34 24.88 -9.51
C VAL A 251 11.94 24.40 -8.13
N GLU A 252 10.66 24.07 -7.95
CA GLU A 252 10.14 23.55 -6.69
C GLU A 252 10.92 22.31 -6.24
N THR A 253 11.44 22.34 -5.02
CA THR A 253 12.39 21.37 -4.48
C THR A 253 11.95 20.94 -3.09
N LEU A 254 11.82 19.63 -2.89
CA LEU A 254 11.59 18.95 -1.62
C LEU A 254 12.92 18.44 -1.06
N SER A 255 13.33 18.91 0.12
CA SER A 255 14.55 18.46 0.81
C SER A 255 14.20 17.71 2.09
N LEU A 256 14.76 16.51 2.27
CA LEU A 256 14.68 15.71 3.50
C LEU A 256 15.99 15.85 4.32
N THR A 257 15.90 15.72 5.64
CA THR A 257 17.06 15.75 6.54
C THR A 257 17.62 14.37 6.82
N GLY A 258 18.83 14.34 7.42
CA GLY A 258 19.42 13.13 7.97
C GLY A 258 19.61 12.05 6.92
N ILE A 259 18.89 10.94 7.10
CA ILE A 259 18.89 9.77 6.22
C ILE A 259 17.64 9.68 5.33
N GLY A 260 16.75 10.67 5.37
CA GLY A 260 15.45 10.63 4.67
C GLY A 260 15.58 10.42 3.16
N PHE A 261 14.78 9.51 2.62
CA PHE A 261 14.74 9.21 1.19
C PHE A 261 13.34 8.73 0.77
N ILE A 262 13.12 8.58 -0.53
CA ILE A 262 11.88 8.09 -1.13
C ILE A 262 12.21 6.84 -1.97
N GLY A 263 11.75 5.68 -1.53
CA GLY A 263 11.74 4.41 -2.26
C GLY A 263 13.10 3.72 -2.47
N TYR A 264 14.10 4.43 -3.02
CA TYR A 264 15.41 3.88 -3.34
C TYR A 264 16.53 4.78 -2.79
N TYR A 265 17.33 4.24 -1.87
CA TYR A 265 18.39 5.01 -1.22
C TYR A 265 19.59 5.25 -2.14
N ILE A 266 19.89 6.53 -2.39
CA ILE A 266 20.95 6.97 -3.29
C ILE A 266 21.88 8.05 -2.68
N GLY A 267 21.87 8.21 -1.35
CA GLY A 267 22.82 9.07 -0.61
C GLY A 267 22.67 10.58 -0.80
N ASN A 268 21.64 11.02 -1.53
CA ASN A 268 21.21 12.40 -1.61
C ASN A 268 19.74 12.49 -1.16
N HIS A 269 19.31 13.68 -0.72
CA HIS A 269 18.03 13.88 -0.02
C HIS A 269 17.22 15.07 -0.58
N THR A 270 17.63 15.61 -1.73
CA THR A 270 17.00 16.78 -2.36
C THR A 270 16.38 16.39 -3.69
N TYR A 271 15.06 16.51 -3.77
CA TYR A 271 14.23 16.11 -4.88
C TYR A 271 13.65 17.34 -5.56
N GLU A 272 13.85 17.48 -6.87
CA GLU A 272 13.06 18.41 -7.66
C GLU A 272 11.66 17.84 -7.90
N ILE A 273 10.64 18.66 -7.69
CA ILE A 273 9.25 18.33 -8.03
C ILE A 273 9.09 18.59 -9.52
N PHE A 274 9.25 17.52 -10.30
CA PHE A 274 9.24 17.60 -11.75
C PHE A 274 7.83 17.77 -12.33
N SER A 275 6.84 17.11 -11.71
CA SER A 275 5.43 17.27 -12.07
C SER A 275 4.55 17.06 -10.84
N ARG A 276 3.48 17.86 -10.77
CA ARG A 276 2.41 17.76 -9.76
C ARG A 276 1.04 18.09 -10.36
N SER A 277 0.87 17.76 -11.64
CA SER A 277 -0.34 18.08 -12.41
C SER A 277 -1.56 17.27 -11.95
N ASN A 278 -1.32 16.16 -11.25
CA ASN A 278 -2.33 15.27 -10.70
C ASN A 278 -2.49 15.55 -9.19
N PRO A 279 -3.72 15.67 -8.65
CA PRO A 279 -3.96 16.08 -7.26
C PRO A 279 -3.54 15.06 -6.20
N ASN A 280 -3.22 13.83 -6.61
CA ASN A 280 -2.79 12.75 -5.73
C ASN A 280 -1.45 12.14 -6.12
N GLU A 281 -0.74 12.70 -7.11
CA GLU A 281 0.49 12.14 -7.66
C GLU A 281 1.57 13.21 -7.86
N MET A 282 2.82 12.85 -7.58
CA MET A 282 3.99 13.68 -7.87
C MET A 282 5.07 12.88 -8.59
N SER A 283 5.70 13.52 -9.58
CA SER A 283 6.93 13.03 -10.19
C SER A 283 8.12 13.78 -9.59
N LEU A 284 9.09 13.06 -9.08
CA LEU A 284 10.27 13.59 -8.41
C LEU A 284 11.53 13.20 -9.19
N ARG A 285 12.51 14.10 -9.23
CA ARG A 285 13.86 13.87 -9.78
C ARG A 285 14.92 14.13 -8.72
N ILE A 286 15.94 13.30 -8.64
CA ILE A 286 17.07 13.49 -7.72
C ILE A 286 18.37 12.96 -8.32
N THR A 287 19.44 13.74 -8.25
CA THR A 287 20.78 13.29 -8.60
C THR A 287 21.38 12.46 -7.46
N ASP A 288 21.94 11.28 -7.77
CA ASP A 288 22.56 10.42 -6.75
C ASP A 288 23.79 11.06 -6.08
N GLY A 289 24.19 10.52 -4.93
CA GLY A 289 25.34 11.00 -4.16
C GLY A 289 26.70 10.86 -4.86
N ASN A 290 26.78 10.08 -5.94
CA ASN A 290 27.99 9.95 -6.77
C ASN A 290 28.02 10.98 -7.91
N ASN A 291 26.93 11.72 -8.13
CA ASN A 291 26.70 12.60 -9.28
C ASN A 291 26.81 11.86 -10.62
N GLU A 292 26.37 10.61 -10.66
CA GLU A 292 26.43 9.78 -11.86
C GLU A 292 25.11 9.80 -12.63
N PHE A 293 23.98 9.70 -11.92
CA PHE A 293 22.66 9.55 -12.52
C PHE A 293 21.60 10.43 -11.84
N ASP A 294 20.61 10.85 -12.62
CA ASP A 294 19.34 11.34 -12.10
C ASP A 294 18.36 10.17 -11.99
N TRP A 295 17.79 10.00 -10.81
CA TRP A 295 16.76 9.03 -10.49
C TRP A 295 15.40 9.69 -10.43
N TRP A 296 14.40 8.94 -10.88
CA TRP A 296 13.04 9.43 -11.07
C TRP A 296 12.05 8.55 -10.33
N PHE A 297 11.07 9.19 -9.70
CA PHE A 297 10.03 8.53 -8.91
C PHE A 297 8.66 9.12 -9.24
N VAL A 298 7.66 8.27 -9.41
CA VAL A 298 6.25 8.65 -9.36
C VAL A 298 5.70 8.13 -8.04
N ILE A 299 5.27 9.05 -7.17
CA ILE A 299 4.62 8.72 -5.90
C ILE A 299 3.14 9.09 -5.96
N THR A 300 2.31 8.33 -5.26
CA THR A 300 0.88 8.59 -5.13
C THR A 300 0.45 8.51 -3.67
N SER A 301 -0.59 9.25 -3.34
CA SER A 301 -1.29 9.22 -2.04
C SER A 301 -2.51 8.31 -2.05
N GLU A 302 -2.81 7.69 -3.19
CA GLU A 302 -3.85 6.69 -3.32
C GLU A 302 -3.29 5.31 -2.96
N ASP A 303 -4.08 4.49 -2.28
CA ASP A 303 -3.76 3.07 -2.11
C ASP A 303 -3.61 2.37 -3.48
N PRO A 304 -2.84 1.28 -3.58
CA PRO A 304 -2.77 0.51 -4.82
C PRO A 304 -4.18 0.06 -5.16
N ALA A 305 -4.68 0.51 -6.32
CA ALA A 305 -5.90 -0.06 -6.86
C ALA A 305 -5.67 -1.58 -6.96
N PRO A 306 -6.59 -2.41 -6.46
CA PRO A 306 -6.49 -3.84 -6.68
C PRO A 306 -6.31 -4.09 -8.18
N PRO A 307 -5.52 -5.10 -8.58
CA PRO A 307 -5.23 -5.35 -9.99
C PRO A 307 -6.56 -5.46 -10.75
N SER A 308 -6.82 -4.55 -11.67
CA SER A 308 -8.07 -4.55 -12.44
C SER A 308 -8.23 -5.90 -13.11
N ALA A 309 -9.27 -6.64 -12.74
CA ALA A 309 -9.55 -7.94 -13.33
C ALA A 309 -9.75 -7.78 -14.86
N PRO A 310 -9.12 -8.63 -15.70
CA PRO A 310 -9.24 -8.53 -17.15
C PRO A 310 -10.60 -9.06 -17.61
N TYR A 311 -11.67 -8.29 -17.37
CA TYR A 311 -13.02 -8.68 -17.73
C TYR A 311 -13.23 -8.72 -19.24
N VAL A 312 -13.80 -9.81 -19.73
CA VAL A 312 -14.14 -10.05 -21.13
C VAL A 312 -15.49 -9.42 -21.49
N TYR A 313 -16.46 -9.46 -20.58
CA TYR A 313 -17.80 -8.90 -20.79
C TYR A 313 -17.89 -7.47 -20.26
N ASN A 314 -18.12 -6.50 -21.15
CA ASN A 314 -18.12 -5.08 -20.81
C ASN A 314 -19.35 -4.32 -21.33
N ASN A 315 -20.21 -4.95 -22.14
CA ASN A 315 -21.42 -4.31 -22.62
C ASN A 315 -22.55 -4.54 -21.60
N LEU A 316 -22.98 -3.48 -20.93
CA LEU A 316 -24.09 -3.52 -19.98
C LEU A 316 -25.40 -3.92 -20.69
N VAL A 317 -26.06 -4.97 -20.20
CA VAL A 317 -27.30 -5.52 -20.80
C VAL A 317 -28.50 -5.47 -19.84
N TRP A 318 -28.26 -5.41 -18.54
CA TRP A 318 -29.32 -5.30 -17.53
C TRP A 318 -28.76 -4.68 -16.24
N GLU A 319 -29.56 -3.86 -15.56
CA GLU A 319 -29.17 -3.26 -14.30
C GLU A 319 -30.35 -2.90 -13.39
N ASP A 320 -30.06 -2.75 -12.11
CA ASP A 320 -30.87 -2.00 -11.17
C ASP A 320 -29.96 -1.16 -10.26
N ASP A 321 -30.03 0.17 -10.39
CA ASP A 321 -29.27 1.13 -9.57
C ASP A 321 -30.06 1.64 -8.35
N PHE A 322 -31.25 1.06 -8.07
CA PHE A 322 -32.07 1.37 -6.89
C PHE A 322 -32.32 2.87 -6.60
N ASN A 323 -32.41 3.68 -7.66
CA ASN A 323 -32.56 5.13 -7.58
C ASN A 323 -34.01 5.62 -7.40
N THR A 324 -34.96 4.71 -7.15
CA THR A 324 -36.38 5.05 -6.96
C THR A 324 -36.87 4.50 -5.63
N ASP A 325 -37.10 5.39 -4.66
CA ASP A 325 -37.58 5.04 -3.34
C ASP A 325 -38.94 4.29 -3.40
N GLY A 326 -39.09 3.27 -2.55
CA GLY A 326 -40.31 2.47 -2.46
C GLY A 326 -40.05 0.96 -2.43
N ALA A 327 -40.98 0.19 -2.98
CA ALA A 327 -40.76 -1.24 -3.15
C ALA A 327 -39.78 -1.49 -4.32
N PRO A 328 -38.96 -2.55 -4.25
CA PRO A 328 -38.17 -3.03 -5.38
C PRO A 328 -38.99 -3.13 -6.69
N ASP A 329 -38.38 -2.78 -7.82
CA ASP A 329 -39.06 -2.70 -9.11
C ASP A 329 -39.63 -4.07 -9.51
N ALA A 330 -40.96 -4.18 -9.52
CA ALA A 330 -41.68 -5.42 -9.82
C ALA A 330 -41.49 -5.92 -11.27
N SER A 331 -40.93 -5.10 -12.17
CA SER A 331 -40.52 -5.54 -13.51
C SER A 331 -39.17 -6.26 -13.49
N LYS A 332 -38.39 -6.13 -12.41
CA LYS A 332 -37.05 -6.70 -12.23
C LYS A 332 -37.00 -7.78 -11.15
N TRP A 333 -37.76 -7.59 -10.08
CA TRP A 333 -37.72 -8.42 -8.88
C TRP A 333 -39.08 -9.02 -8.53
N THR A 334 -39.05 -10.27 -8.08
CA THR A 334 -40.16 -10.95 -7.39
C THR A 334 -39.63 -11.61 -6.11
N TYR A 335 -40.50 -12.20 -5.30
CA TYR A 335 -40.17 -12.67 -3.95
C TYR A 335 -40.47 -14.16 -3.79
N ASP A 336 -39.61 -14.84 -3.03
CA ASP A 336 -39.99 -16.06 -2.33
C ASP A 336 -40.63 -15.72 -0.98
N ILE A 337 -41.78 -16.32 -0.66
CA ILE A 337 -42.55 -16.03 0.56
C ILE A 337 -42.65 -17.28 1.44
N GLY A 338 -42.40 -17.11 2.74
CA GLY A 338 -42.55 -18.15 3.76
C GLY A 338 -41.24 -18.79 4.21
N THR A 339 -41.35 -19.99 4.78
CA THR A 339 -40.24 -20.76 5.38
C THR A 339 -39.69 -21.85 4.47
N GLY A 340 -40.23 -21.96 3.25
CA GLY A 340 -39.89 -23.02 2.31
C GLY A 340 -40.12 -24.42 2.90
N SER A 341 -39.47 -25.42 2.28
CA SER A 341 -39.44 -26.80 2.78
C SER A 341 -38.22 -27.00 3.66
N ASN A 342 -38.41 -27.50 4.89
CA ASN A 342 -37.32 -27.78 5.85
C ASN A 342 -36.38 -26.59 6.12
N GLY A 343 -36.92 -25.38 6.27
CA GLY A 343 -36.13 -24.16 6.44
C GLY A 343 -35.29 -23.88 5.20
N TRP A 344 -35.97 -23.78 4.04
CA TRP A 344 -35.36 -23.60 2.72
C TRP A 344 -34.27 -24.62 2.33
N GLY A 345 -34.30 -25.82 2.93
CA GLY A 345 -33.33 -26.89 2.70
C GLY A 345 -32.13 -26.88 3.66
N ASN A 346 -31.96 -25.81 4.44
CA ASN A 346 -30.78 -25.56 5.27
C ASN A 346 -31.09 -25.38 6.76
N ASN A 347 -32.28 -25.77 7.21
CA ASN A 347 -32.76 -25.53 8.58
C ASN A 347 -32.78 -24.04 8.97
N GLU A 348 -32.96 -23.16 7.98
CA GLU A 348 -33.14 -21.73 8.18
C GLU A 348 -34.41 -21.44 8.99
N VAL A 349 -34.40 -20.38 9.79
CA VAL A 349 -35.49 -20.11 10.75
C VAL A 349 -36.35 -18.90 10.43
N GLN A 350 -36.00 -18.07 9.45
CA GLN A 350 -36.78 -16.89 9.05
C GLN A 350 -38.01 -17.23 8.20
N TYR A 351 -38.98 -16.32 8.23
CA TYR A 351 -40.06 -16.23 7.25
C TYR A 351 -39.73 -15.11 6.25
N TYR A 352 -39.53 -15.45 4.97
CA TYR A 352 -39.34 -14.44 3.93
C TYR A 352 -40.65 -13.72 3.60
N THR A 353 -40.62 -12.40 3.46
CA THR A 353 -41.78 -11.55 3.13
C THR A 353 -41.49 -10.59 1.96
N ASP A 354 -42.53 -9.93 1.47
CA ASP A 354 -42.50 -8.79 0.54
C ASP A 354 -42.85 -7.46 1.25
N ARG A 355 -42.79 -7.42 2.60
CA ARG A 355 -43.09 -6.22 3.38
C ARG A 355 -41.97 -5.19 3.24
N ALA A 356 -42.35 -3.91 3.26
CA ALA A 356 -41.40 -2.80 3.35
C ALA A 356 -40.49 -2.86 4.59
N ASP A 357 -40.90 -3.60 5.64
CA ASP A 357 -40.08 -3.85 6.82
C ASP A 357 -38.88 -4.79 6.56
N ASN A 358 -38.91 -5.55 5.46
CA ASN A 358 -37.87 -6.51 5.10
C ASN A 358 -37.18 -6.21 3.77
N ALA A 359 -37.83 -5.49 2.83
CA ALA A 359 -37.23 -5.05 1.59
C ALA A 359 -37.78 -3.68 1.16
N VAL A 360 -36.91 -2.69 1.07
CA VAL A 360 -37.26 -1.33 0.63
C VAL A 360 -36.11 -0.72 -0.14
N VAL A 361 -36.41 0.03 -1.19
CA VAL A 361 -35.46 0.91 -1.85
C VAL A 361 -35.55 2.29 -1.20
N SER A 362 -34.42 2.81 -0.74
CA SER A 362 -34.33 4.10 -0.06
C SER A 362 -32.93 4.68 -0.18
N ASN A 363 -32.83 5.97 -0.48
CA ASN A 363 -31.55 6.70 -0.56
C ASN A 363 -30.54 6.08 -1.55
N GLY A 364 -31.02 5.55 -2.68
CA GLY A 364 -30.18 4.95 -3.71
C GLY A 364 -29.77 3.50 -3.47
N ASN A 365 -30.24 2.86 -2.39
CA ASN A 365 -29.92 1.47 -2.08
C ASN A 365 -31.18 0.61 -1.98
N LEU A 366 -31.10 -0.65 -2.41
CA LEU A 366 -31.96 -1.71 -1.91
C LEU A 366 -31.50 -2.08 -0.50
N ILE A 367 -32.41 -2.07 0.46
CA ILE A 367 -32.18 -2.44 1.85
C ILE A 367 -32.98 -3.72 2.12
N ILE A 368 -32.28 -4.83 2.36
CA ILE A 368 -32.87 -6.08 2.83
C ILE A 368 -32.62 -6.17 4.34
N THR A 369 -33.68 -6.29 5.12
CA THR A 369 -33.61 -6.31 6.59
C THR A 369 -34.01 -7.67 7.13
N ALA A 370 -33.07 -8.34 7.80
CA ALA A 370 -33.37 -9.47 8.66
C ALA A 370 -33.75 -8.94 10.05
N LYS A 371 -34.88 -9.40 10.60
CA LYS A 371 -35.49 -8.83 11.80
C LYS A 371 -35.99 -9.91 12.74
N LYS A 372 -35.79 -9.71 14.03
CA LYS A 372 -36.38 -10.52 15.09
C LYS A 372 -37.79 -10.02 15.38
N GLU A 373 -38.77 -10.75 14.88
CA GLU A 373 -40.19 -10.52 15.14
C GLU A 373 -40.97 -11.82 15.00
N ASP A 374 -42.01 -11.99 15.81
CA ASP A 374 -42.93 -13.10 15.65
C ASP A 374 -43.85 -12.84 14.44
N PHE A 375 -43.65 -13.60 13.37
CA PHE A 375 -44.43 -13.47 12.15
C PHE A 375 -44.74 -14.84 11.54
N SER A 376 -46.03 -15.13 11.35
CA SER A 376 -46.50 -16.36 10.69
C SER A 376 -45.89 -17.67 11.23
N GLY A 377 -45.61 -17.72 12.54
CA GLY A 377 -45.06 -18.89 13.22
C GLY A 377 -43.52 -19.00 13.21
N SER A 378 -42.82 -18.02 12.63
CA SER A 378 -41.37 -17.84 12.79
C SER A 378 -41.08 -16.70 13.78
N GLY A 379 -39.93 -16.75 14.46
CA GLY A 379 -39.42 -15.67 15.30
C GLY A 379 -38.51 -14.67 14.58
N TYR A 380 -38.32 -14.82 13.26
CA TYR A 380 -37.53 -13.93 12.43
C TYR A 380 -38.18 -13.70 11.06
N THR A 381 -38.03 -12.50 10.51
CA THR A 381 -38.40 -12.18 9.12
C THR A 381 -37.20 -11.68 8.34
N SER A 382 -37.27 -11.81 7.02
CA SER A 382 -36.28 -11.29 6.07
C SER A 382 -36.93 -11.17 4.68
N ALA A 383 -36.15 -10.86 3.66
CA ALA A 383 -36.59 -10.93 2.26
C ALA A 383 -35.66 -11.81 1.41
N ARG A 384 -36.24 -12.43 0.39
CA ARG A 384 -35.54 -13.22 -0.64
C ARG A 384 -36.07 -12.79 -2.01
N LEU A 385 -35.34 -11.86 -2.62
CA LEU A 385 -35.66 -11.32 -3.94
C LEU A 385 -35.05 -12.20 -5.02
N LYS A 386 -35.72 -12.31 -6.16
CA LYS A 386 -35.20 -13.03 -7.32
C LYS A 386 -35.66 -12.42 -8.63
N THR A 387 -34.88 -12.63 -9.70
CA THR A 387 -35.24 -12.21 -11.06
C THR A 387 -36.00 -13.29 -11.84
N GLN A 388 -36.36 -14.40 -11.20
CA GLN A 388 -37.01 -15.54 -11.85
C GLN A 388 -38.29 -15.14 -12.60
N GLY A 389 -38.35 -15.46 -13.89
CA GLY A 389 -39.49 -15.10 -14.76
C GLY A 389 -39.49 -13.65 -15.24
N LEU A 390 -38.53 -12.83 -14.81
CA LEU A 390 -38.39 -11.41 -15.16
C LEU A 390 -37.10 -11.17 -15.97
N TYR A 391 -35.97 -11.66 -15.46
CA TYR A 391 -34.67 -11.62 -16.13
C TYR A 391 -33.87 -12.90 -15.87
N ASN A 392 -33.35 -13.48 -16.95
CA ASN A 392 -32.46 -14.64 -16.93
C ASN A 392 -31.50 -14.56 -18.11
N PHE A 393 -30.30 -15.11 -17.93
CA PHE A 393 -29.22 -15.00 -18.91
C PHE A 393 -28.27 -16.19 -18.80
N THR A 394 -27.51 -16.43 -19.87
CA THR A 394 -26.40 -17.40 -19.91
C THR A 394 -25.12 -16.66 -20.23
N TYR A 395 -24.09 -16.88 -19.42
CA TYR A 395 -22.79 -16.21 -19.48
C TYR A 395 -22.88 -14.68 -19.30
N GLY A 396 -21.77 -14.08 -18.89
CA GLY A 396 -21.69 -12.64 -18.66
C GLY A 396 -20.85 -12.31 -17.43
N ARG A 397 -20.75 -11.01 -17.14
CA ARG A 397 -20.23 -10.49 -15.89
C ARG A 397 -21.38 -9.97 -15.04
N VAL A 398 -21.45 -10.37 -13.78
CA VAL A 398 -22.37 -9.82 -12.78
C VAL A 398 -21.55 -9.02 -11.78
N GLU A 399 -21.93 -7.77 -11.54
CA GLU A 399 -21.40 -6.95 -10.46
C GLU A 399 -22.52 -6.62 -9.48
N VAL A 400 -22.26 -6.84 -8.19
CA VAL A 400 -23.14 -6.40 -7.11
C VAL A 400 -22.32 -5.60 -6.11
N ARG A 401 -22.65 -4.32 -5.94
CA ARG A 401 -22.01 -3.48 -4.92
C ARG A 401 -22.86 -3.47 -3.66
N ALA A 402 -22.35 -4.04 -2.58
CA ALA A 402 -23.14 -4.23 -1.36
C ALA A 402 -22.33 -4.05 -0.06
N LYS A 403 -23.04 -3.71 1.02
CA LYS A 403 -22.61 -3.87 2.41
C LYS A 403 -23.38 -5.03 3.03
N LEU A 404 -22.71 -5.84 3.84
CA LEU A 404 -23.27 -7.04 4.43
C LEU A 404 -23.82 -6.81 5.86
N PRO A 405 -24.80 -7.60 6.30
CA PRO A 405 -25.31 -7.53 7.67
C PRO A 405 -24.25 -7.97 8.69
N ASP A 406 -24.24 -7.27 9.82
CA ASP A 406 -23.53 -7.68 11.01
C ASP A 406 -24.29 -8.77 11.80
N GLY A 407 -23.76 -9.12 12.97
CA GLY A 407 -24.41 -10.00 13.92
C GLY A 407 -24.23 -11.50 13.63
N ALA A 408 -23.95 -12.26 14.68
CA ALA A 408 -23.92 -13.71 14.57
C ALA A 408 -25.32 -14.26 14.28
N GLY A 409 -25.41 -15.20 13.34
CA GLY A 409 -26.68 -15.78 12.90
C GLY A 409 -27.18 -15.29 11.53
N THR A 410 -26.68 -14.16 11.03
CA THR A 410 -27.05 -13.64 9.70
C THR A 410 -26.24 -14.36 8.61
N TRP A 411 -26.92 -14.76 7.54
CA TRP A 411 -26.34 -15.41 6.37
C TRP A 411 -26.81 -14.68 5.10
N PRO A 412 -26.13 -13.59 4.71
CA PRO A 412 -26.40 -12.92 3.44
C PRO A 412 -25.89 -13.76 2.27
N ALA A 413 -26.61 -13.71 1.14
CA ALA A 413 -26.22 -14.37 -0.09
C ALA A 413 -26.56 -13.53 -1.33
N ILE A 414 -25.61 -13.49 -2.27
CA ILE A 414 -25.77 -13.04 -3.66
C ILE A 414 -25.44 -14.24 -4.54
N TRP A 415 -26.44 -14.76 -5.23
CA TRP A 415 -26.31 -16.08 -5.87
C TRP A 415 -27.28 -16.24 -7.04
N MET A 416 -27.12 -17.34 -7.76
CA MET A 416 -27.83 -17.64 -8.98
C MET A 416 -28.27 -19.09 -9.01
N LEU A 417 -29.44 -19.35 -9.60
CA LEU A 417 -29.98 -20.69 -9.77
C LEU A 417 -30.39 -20.93 -11.22
N GLY A 418 -30.19 -22.16 -11.71
CA GLY A 418 -30.63 -22.54 -13.05
C GLY A 418 -32.13 -22.31 -13.25
N SER A 419 -32.50 -21.66 -14.34
CA SER A 419 -33.90 -21.30 -14.65
C SER A 419 -34.80 -22.53 -14.86
N ASN A 420 -34.20 -23.69 -15.12
CA ASN A 420 -34.87 -24.97 -15.22
C ASN A 420 -35.19 -25.60 -13.85
N PHE A 421 -34.81 -24.97 -12.72
CA PHE A 421 -35.08 -25.46 -11.35
C PHE A 421 -36.50 -25.96 -11.11
N PRO A 422 -37.59 -25.27 -11.53
CA PRO A 422 -38.95 -25.76 -11.33
C PRO A 422 -39.26 -27.11 -11.99
N THR A 423 -38.46 -27.48 -13.00
CA THR A 423 -38.65 -28.70 -13.80
C THR A 423 -37.73 -29.83 -13.34
N VAL A 424 -36.45 -29.53 -13.09
CA VAL A 424 -35.43 -30.56 -12.81
C VAL A 424 -35.05 -30.67 -11.33
N GLY A 425 -35.37 -29.64 -10.54
CA GLY A 425 -35.00 -29.54 -9.14
C GLY A 425 -33.51 -29.30 -8.91
N TRP A 426 -33.17 -29.04 -7.65
CA TRP A 426 -31.80 -28.91 -7.18
C TRP A 426 -31.24 -30.28 -6.77
N PRO A 427 -29.93 -30.57 -6.98
CA PRO A 427 -28.88 -29.71 -7.53
C PRO A 427 -28.72 -29.84 -9.07
N VAL A 428 -29.65 -30.50 -9.76
CA VAL A 428 -29.56 -30.76 -11.20
C VAL A 428 -29.60 -29.46 -12.02
N CYS A 429 -30.32 -28.45 -11.55
CA CYS A 429 -30.39 -27.14 -12.19
C CYS A 429 -29.07 -26.36 -12.16
N GLY A 430 -28.15 -26.71 -11.27
CA GLY A 430 -26.97 -25.90 -10.96
C GLY A 430 -27.29 -24.67 -10.10
N GLU A 431 -26.30 -24.28 -9.31
CA GLU A 431 -26.30 -23.13 -8.41
C GLU A 431 -24.90 -22.49 -8.44
N ILE A 432 -24.85 -21.16 -8.46
CA ILE A 432 -23.60 -20.38 -8.38
C ILE A 432 -23.76 -19.32 -7.30
N ASP A 433 -22.98 -19.44 -6.25
CA ASP A 433 -22.95 -18.50 -5.13
C ASP A 433 -21.81 -17.52 -5.36
N ILE A 434 -22.17 -16.30 -5.77
CA ILE A 434 -21.21 -15.22 -6.03
C ILE A 434 -20.62 -14.77 -4.69
N MET A 435 -21.46 -14.58 -3.68
CA MET A 435 -21.02 -14.23 -2.33
C MET A 435 -21.97 -14.82 -1.31
N GLU A 436 -21.41 -15.52 -0.33
CA GLU A 436 -22.05 -15.82 0.93
C GLU A 436 -21.14 -15.41 2.09
N GLN A 437 -21.75 -15.09 3.23
CA GLN A 437 -21.02 -14.88 4.48
C GLN A 437 -21.66 -15.71 5.59
N THR A 438 -20.82 -16.43 6.35
CA THR A 438 -21.31 -17.21 7.49
C THR A 438 -21.73 -16.29 8.64
N GLY A 439 -22.59 -16.79 9.53
CA GLY A 439 -22.92 -16.04 10.74
C GLY A 439 -21.78 -16.01 11.76
N GLY A 440 -20.87 -16.99 11.73
CA GLY A 440 -19.78 -17.10 12.70
C GLY A 440 -18.54 -16.26 12.37
N ASP A 441 -18.35 -15.88 11.11
CA ASP A 441 -17.20 -15.12 10.65
C ASP A 441 -17.60 -14.02 9.67
N LYS A 442 -17.44 -12.76 10.12
CA LYS A 442 -17.74 -11.55 9.35
C LYS A 442 -16.52 -10.95 8.64
N ASN A 443 -15.35 -11.57 8.81
CA ASN A 443 -14.10 -11.16 8.16
C ASN A 443 -13.74 -12.08 6.99
N SER A 444 -14.65 -12.96 6.58
CA SER A 444 -14.50 -13.82 5.42
C SER A 444 -15.79 -13.88 4.62
N VAL A 445 -15.66 -14.01 3.30
CA VAL A 445 -16.75 -14.37 2.38
C VAL A 445 -16.34 -15.61 1.60
N LEU A 446 -17.33 -16.33 1.09
CA LEU A 446 -17.12 -17.52 0.29
C LEU A 446 -17.95 -17.48 -1.00
N SER A 447 -17.44 -18.16 -2.01
CA SER A 447 -18.15 -18.47 -3.25
C SER A 447 -18.22 -19.97 -3.42
N ALA A 448 -19.31 -20.43 -4.00
CA ALA A 448 -19.54 -21.83 -4.25
C ALA A 448 -20.21 -22.07 -5.60
N ALA A 449 -20.11 -23.31 -6.07
CA ALA A 449 -20.98 -23.83 -7.10
C ALA A 449 -21.45 -25.22 -6.67
N HIS A 450 -22.75 -25.47 -6.87
CA HIS A 450 -23.38 -26.74 -6.53
C HIS A 450 -24.03 -27.34 -7.77
N TRP A 451 -23.78 -28.63 -8.01
CA TRP A 451 -24.37 -29.33 -9.14
C TRP A 451 -24.58 -30.82 -8.85
N PHE A 452 -25.32 -31.48 -9.73
CA PHE A 452 -25.38 -32.94 -9.77
C PHE A 452 -24.28 -33.49 -10.68
N ASP A 453 -23.30 -34.20 -10.13
CA ASP A 453 -22.30 -34.92 -10.91
C ASP A 453 -22.91 -36.21 -11.47
N THR A 454 -23.23 -36.20 -12.77
CA THR A 454 -23.80 -37.35 -13.48
C THR A 454 -22.86 -38.53 -13.58
N THR A 455 -21.54 -38.31 -13.47
CA THR A 455 -20.53 -39.38 -13.58
C THR A 455 -20.56 -40.26 -12.34
N ASN A 456 -20.60 -39.62 -11.16
CA ASN A 456 -20.59 -40.31 -9.88
C ASN A 456 -21.99 -40.46 -9.24
N ASN A 457 -23.01 -39.87 -9.86
CA ASN A 457 -24.41 -39.89 -9.41
C ASN A 457 -24.56 -39.36 -7.97
N VAL A 458 -23.90 -38.24 -7.69
CA VAL A 458 -23.89 -37.56 -6.39
C VAL A 458 -23.97 -36.04 -6.56
N LYS A 459 -24.38 -35.34 -5.50
CA LYS A 459 -24.23 -33.89 -5.40
C LYS A 459 -22.75 -33.54 -5.27
N ALA A 460 -22.30 -32.57 -6.03
CA ALA A 460 -20.93 -32.08 -6.08
C ALA A 460 -20.88 -30.58 -5.81
N ASP A 461 -19.74 -30.16 -5.26
CA ASP A 461 -19.51 -28.84 -4.69
C ASP A 461 -18.11 -28.37 -5.05
N PHE A 462 -17.97 -27.08 -5.31
CA PHE A 462 -16.66 -26.43 -5.30
C PHE A 462 -16.79 -25.09 -4.59
N THR A 463 -15.99 -24.88 -3.54
CA THR A 463 -16.05 -23.71 -2.66
C THR A 463 -14.66 -23.15 -2.43
N GLN A 464 -14.53 -21.83 -2.44
CA GLN A 464 -13.34 -21.12 -2.00
C GLN A 464 -13.75 -19.91 -1.16
N ASN A 465 -12.87 -19.47 -0.27
CA ASN A 465 -13.09 -18.31 0.58
C ASN A 465 -11.95 -17.30 0.43
N THR A 466 -12.23 -16.07 0.83
CA THR A 466 -11.24 -15.02 0.96
C THR A 466 -11.51 -14.20 2.22
N SER A 467 -10.50 -13.46 2.67
CA SER A 467 -10.66 -12.50 3.75
C SER A 467 -11.27 -11.20 3.21
N ILE A 468 -12.05 -10.53 4.04
CA ILE A 468 -12.64 -9.21 3.77
C ILE A 468 -12.54 -8.38 5.05
N THR A 469 -12.25 -7.09 4.91
CA THR A 469 -12.26 -6.13 6.02
C THR A 469 -13.45 -5.19 5.86
N ASN A 470 -14.07 -4.78 6.97
CA ASN A 470 -15.14 -3.77 6.97
C ASN A 470 -16.40 -4.15 6.15
N ALA A 471 -16.65 -5.44 5.92
CA ALA A 471 -17.80 -5.93 5.14
C ALA A 471 -19.16 -5.37 5.59
N THR A 472 -19.28 -4.97 6.87
CA THR A 472 -20.51 -4.45 7.46
C THR A 472 -20.59 -2.92 7.50
N SER A 473 -19.50 -2.20 7.24
CA SER A 473 -19.43 -0.74 7.30
C SER A 473 -19.15 -0.09 5.95
N ASP A 474 -18.43 -0.80 5.07
CA ASP A 474 -18.02 -0.32 3.76
C ASP A 474 -18.69 -1.13 2.64
N PHE A 475 -18.88 -0.48 1.49
CA PHE A 475 -19.38 -1.15 0.29
C PHE A 475 -18.22 -1.85 -0.42
N HIS A 476 -18.45 -3.09 -0.81
CA HIS A 476 -17.54 -3.87 -1.64
C HIS A 476 -18.23 -4.28 -2.94
N VAL A 477 -17.45 -4.57 -3.98
CA VAL A 477 -17.95 -5.07 -5.26
C VAL A 477 -17.69 -6.57 -5.35
N TYR A 478 -18.78 -7.35 -5.39
CA TYR A 478 -18.77 -8.78 -5.61
C TYR A 478 -19.02 -9.04 -7.09
N THR A 479 -18.00 -9.52 -7.79
CA THR A 479 -18.05 -9.68 -9.25
C THR A 479 -17.91 -11.14 -9.64
N MET A 480 -18.83 -11.65 -10.46
CA MET A 480 -18.67 -12.94 -11.14
C MET A 480 -18.46 -12.70 -12.63
N GLU A 481 -17.45 -13.35 -13.23
CA GLU A 481 -17.33 -13.51 -14.67
C GLU A 481 -17.56 -14.97 -15.05
N TRP A 482 -18.60 -15.22 -15.85
CA TRP A 482 -19.06 -16.56 -16.22
C TRP A 482 -19.02 -16.73 -17.74
N THR A 483 -18.18 -17.66 -18.18
CA THR A 483 -18.00 -18.04 -19.59
C THR A 483 -18.31 -19.53 -19.79
N ASP A 484 -18.22 -20.00 -21.03
CA ASP A 484 -18.26 -21.43 -21.35
C ASP A 484 -17.00 -22.18 -20.87
N GLN A 485 -15.93 -21.47 -20.52
CA GLN A 485 -14.65 -22.04 -20.05
C GLN A 485 -14.46 -21.97 -18.52
N SER A 486 -15.04 -20.98 -17.84
CA SER A 486 -14.86 -20.79 -16.40
C SER A 486 -16.00 -19.99 -15.74
N ILE A 487 -16.14 -20.18 -14.44
CA ILE A 487 -16.82 -19.26 -13.52
C ILE A 487 -15.75 -18.72 -12.58
N THR A 488 -15.54 -17.41 -12.62
CA THR A 488 -14.52 -16.73 -11.82
C THR A 488 -15.17 -15.67 -10.95
N VAL A 489 -14.81 -15.61 -9.66
CA VAL A 489 -15.34 -14.60 -8.73
C VAL A 489 -14.22 -13.76 -8.15
N TYR A 490 -14.52 -12.47 -8.02
CA TYR A 490 -13.67 -11.41 -7.53
C TYR A 490 -14.34 -10.70 -6.37
N LEU A 491 -13.54 -10.30 -5.38
CA LEU A 491 -13.89 -9.33 -4.36
C LEU A 491 -13.03 -8.10 -4.62
N ASP A 492 -13.64 -6.96 -4.92
CA ASP A 492 -12.95 -5.70 -5.26
C ASP A 492 -11.82 -5.92 -6.28
N ASP A 493 -12.17 -6.50 -7.43
CA ASP A 493 -11.25 -6.86 -8.52
C ASP A 493 -10.18 -7.93 -8.18
N VAL A 494 -10.12 -8.43 -6.94
CA VAL A 494 -9.20 -9.50 -6.54
C VAL A 494 -9.85 -10.87 -6.73
N LYS A 495 -9.33 -11.65 -7.68
CA LYS A 495 -9.79 -13.02 -7.92
C LYS A 495 -9.51 -13.91 -6.71
N TYR A 496 -10.51 -14.65 -6.25
CA TYR A 496 -10.33 -15.66 -5.20
C TYR A 496 -11.03 -17.00 -5.47
N TYR A 497 -11.92 -17.04 -6.47
CA TYR A 497 -12.62 -18.26 -6.88
C TYR A 497 -12.47 -18.51 -8.39
N GLU A 498 -12.17 -19.74 -8.78
CA GLU A 498 -12.22 -20.14 -10.19
C GLU A 498 -12.61 -21.61 -10.35
N LEU A 499 -13.77 -21.86 -10.97
CA LEU A 499 -14.21 -23.17 -11.41
C LEU A 499 -14.03 -23.29 -12.93
N THR A 500 -13.32 -24.31 -13.40
CA THR A 500 -13.30 -24.63 -14.84
C THR A 500 -14.68 -25.11 -15.28
N ASN A 501 -15.27 -24.43 -16.25
CA ASN A 501 -16.55 -24.77 -16.83
C ASN A 501 -16.37 -25.69 -18.05
N SER A 502 -17.40 -26.48 -18.35
CA SER A 502 -17.45 -27.33 -19.53
C SER A 502 -18.90 -27.70 -19.84
N SER A 503 -19.15 -28.23 -21.05
CA SER A 503 -20.48 -28.65 -21.47
C SER A 503 -21.09 -29.79 -20.64
N SER A 504 -20.32 -30.46 -19.78
CA SER A 504 -20.83 -31.50 -18.87
C SER A 504 -21.38 -30.96 -17.55
N LEU A 505 -21.16 -29.68 -17.24
CA LEU A 505 -21.69 -29.02 -16.05
C LEU A 505 -23.01 -28.30 -16.38
N PRO A 506 -23.92 -28.08 -15.41
CA PRO A 506 -25.19 -27.39 -15.67
C PRO A 506 -25.04 -25.87 -15.87
N PHE A 507 -23.82 -25.34 -15.83
CA PHE A 507 -23.53 -23.90 -15.96
C PHE A 507 -23.44 -23.44 -17.42
N ASN A 508 -24.38 -23.92 -18.26
CA ASN A 508 -24.47 -23.62 -19.70
C ASN A 508 -25.90 -23.28 -20.16
N ASP A 509 -26.85 -23.20 -19.22
CA ASP A 509 -28.24 -22.80 -19.45
C ASP A 509 -28.52 -21.43 -18.84
N ASN A 510 -29.75 -20.90 -18.96
CA ASN A 510 -30.12 -19.62 -18.37
C ASN A 510 -30.19 -19.71 -16.84
N PHE A 511 -29.62 -18.75 -16.14
CA PHE A 511 -29.72 -18.59 -14.68
C PHE A 511 -30.46 -17.30 -14.32
N PHE A 512 -31.05 -17.26 -13.12
CA PHE A 512 -31.65 -16.05 -12.53
C PHE A 512 -30.96 -15.70 -11.20
N LEU A 513 -30.95 -14.41 -10.86
CA LEU A 513 -30.29 -13.89 -9.66
C LEU A 513 -31.21 -13.99 -8.43
N ILE A 514 -30.61 -14.14 -7.25
CA ILE A 514 -31.26 -14.20 -5.95
C ILE A 514 -30.44 -13.36 -4.94
N LEU A 515 -31.14 -12.54 -4.15
CA LEU A 515 -30.57 -11.75 -3.05
C LEU A 515 -31.36 -12.04 -1.78
N ASN A 516 -30.70 -12.43 -0.68
CA ASN A 516 -31.37 -12.65 0.60
C ASN A 516 -30.45 -12.51 1.82
N ILE A 517 -31.08 -12.47 3.00
CA ILE A 517 -30.43 -12.75 4.27
C ILE A 517 -31.19 -13.90 4.96
N ALA A 518 -30.57 -15.06 5.06
CA ALA A 518 -31.07 -16.15 5.90
C ALA A 518 -30.71 -15.92 7.38
N MET A 519 -31.47 -16.54 8.28
CA MET A 519 -31.23 -16.53 9.72
C MET A 519 -31.00 -17.95 10.22
N GLY A 520 -29.91 -18.14 10.95
CA GLY A 520 -29.51 -19.42 11.50
C GLY A 520 -29.21 -20.45 10.41
N GLY A 521 -29.69 -21.68 10.58
CA GLY A 521 -29.44 -22.76 9.63
C GLY A 521 -27.96 -23.16 9.55
N THR A 522 -27.61 -23.84 8.46
CA THR A 522 -26.28 -24.46 8.28
C THR A 522 -25.13 -23.46 8.35
N LEU A 523 -25.19 -22.33 7.63
CA LEU A 523 -24.10 -21.34 7.59
C LEU A 523 -24.33 -20.11 8.47
N GLY A 524 -25.58 -19.72 8.73
CA GLY A 524 -25.87 -18.67 9.72
C GLY A 524 -25.55 -19.14 11.14
N GLY A 525 -25.74 -20.42 11.45
CA GLY A 525 -25.33 -21.01 12.72
C GLY A 525 -26.09 -20.47 13.93
N SER A 526 -25.38 -20.21 15.03
CA SER A 526 -26.00 -19.70 16.26
C SER A 526 -26.31 -18.21 16.12
N ILE A 527 -27.59 -17.86 16.34
CA ILE A 527 -28.03 -16.46 16.35
C ILE A 527 -27.70 -15.82 17.69
N ASP A 528 -27.12 -14.62 17.66
CA ASP A 528 -26.89 -13.82 18.87
C ASP A 528 -28.22 -13.61 19.62
N ALA A 529 -28.23 -13.92 20.92
CA ALA A 529 -29.41 -13.72 21.78
C ALA A 529 -29.88 -12.25 21.79
N GLY A 530 -28.94 -11.31 21.61
CA GLY A 530 -29.18 -9.86 21.53
C GLY A 530 -29.58 -9.36 20.14
N PHE A 531 -29.64 -10.21 19.11
CA PHE A 531 -30.02 -9.79 17.77
C PHE A 531 -31.40 -9.13 17.75
N THR A 532 -31.53 -8.01 17.04
CA THR A 532 -32.79 -7.26 16.86
C THR A 532 -33.11 -7.13 15.38
N GLU A 533 -32.28 -6.44 14.62
CA GLU A 533 -32.33 -6.37 13.16
C GLU A 533 -30.93 -6.07 12.61
N SER A 534 -30.69 -6.46 11.36
CA SER A 534 -29.48 -6.13 10.60
C SER A 534 -29.78 -6.13 9.10
N THR A 535 -28.99 -5.40 8.32
CA THR A 535 -29.29 -5.09 6.92
C THR A 535 -28.19 -5.48 5.95
N MET A 536 -28.59 -5.96 4.77
CA MET A 536 -27.76 -5.96 3.57
C MET A 536 -28.20 -4.77 2.72
N GLU A 537 -27.27 -3.88 2.41
CA GLU A 537 -27.51 -2.72 1.56
C GLU A 537 -26.86 -2.96 0.20
N VAL A 538 -27.63 -2.86 -0.88
CA VAL A 538 -27.16 -3.06 -2.25
C VAL A 538 -27.33 -1.76 -3.02
N ASP A 539 -26.22 -1.19 -3.47
CA ASP A 539 -26.17 0.05 -4.25
C ASP A 539 -26.58 -0.19 -5.70
N TYR A 540 -26.05 -1.25 -6.32
CA TYR A 540 -26.47 -1.67 -7.65
C TYR A 540 -26.29 -3.16 -7.89
N VAL A 541 -27.05 -3.66 -8.88
CA VAL A 541 -26.80 -4.93 -9.56
C VAL A 541 -26.65 -4.65 -11.05
N ARG A 542 -25.55 -5.08 -11.66
CA ARG A 542 -25.30 -4.91 -13.10
C ARG A 542 -24.90 -6.21 -13.76
N VAL A 543 -25.38 -6.43 -14.97
CA VAL A 543 -25.04 -7.59 -15.80
C VAL A 543 -24.53 -7.11 -17.15
N TYR A 544 -23.36 -7.63 -17.53
CA TYR A 544 -22.66 -7.33 -18.78
C TYR A 544 -22.51 -8.60 -19.62
N GLN A 545 -22.54 -8.46 -20.95
CA GLN A 545 -22.28 -9.54 -21.92
C GLN A 545 -21.42 -9.06 -23.09
#